data_AF-A0AAD7C2L6-F1
#
_entry.id   AF-A0AAD7C2L6-F1
#
_cell.length_a   1.000
_cell.length_b   1.000
_cell.length_c   1.000
_cell.angle_alpha   90.00
_cell.angle_beta   90.00
_cell.angle_gamma   90.00
#
_symmetry.space_group_name_H-M   'P 1'
#
loop_
_entity.id
_entity.type
_entity.pdbx_description
1 polymer ?
#
loop_
_entity_poly.entity_id
_entity_poly.type
_entity_poly.pdbx_seq_one_letter_code
_entity_poly.pdbx_strand_id
1 'polypeptide(L)'
;MSVALTLLASLAISATAAPILPNSAAPQPYVENAITAQFFNQQFAAMAETDPCTGNQTACVNGAFAMCVEDEWVITPCASGLVCAAVPQSSTVGYVLSCDTTADIEQHFAFAGIDSGLGNATGNATTSALPVAPTASANATLAPVRRFHPRQLSVNVRASFFIFETD
;
A
#
# COMPACT_ATOMS: atom_id res chain seq x y z
N MET A 1 11.69 -79.69 -18.08
CA MET A 1 12.59 -78.58 -17.69
C MET A 1 12.56 -77.56 -18.80
N SER A 2 11.84 -76.45 -18.62
CA SER A 2 11.88 -75.30 -19.53
C SER A 2 11.90 -74.04 -18.68
N VAL A 3 13.01 -73.31 -18.72
CA VAL A 3 13.18 -72.02 -18.03
C VAL A 3 12.96 -70.94 -19.06
N ALA A 4 11.90 -70.14 -18.90
CA ALA A 4 11.65 -68.95 -19.73
C ALA A 4 12.24 -67.74 -19.00
N LEU A 5 13.22 -67.10 -19.66
CA LEU A 5 13.89 -65.88 -19.22
C LEU A 5 13.42 -64.74 -20.13
N THR A 6 12.68 -63.76 -19.59
CA THR A 6 12.37 -62.52 -20.32
C THR A 6 12.62 -61.31 -19.44
N LEU A 7 13.44 -60.40 -19.99
CA LEU A 7 14.02 -59.22 -19.37
C LEU A 7 12.96 -58.20 -18.90
N LEU A 8 13.11 -57.71 -17.67
CA LEU A 8 12.45 -56.52 -17.16
C LEU A 8 13.25 -55.28 -17.58
N ALA A 9 12.79 -54.55 -18.59
CA ALA A 9 13.32 -53.23 -18.93
C ALA A 9 12.85 -52.21 -17.88
N SER A 10 13.80 -51.68 -17.10
CA SER A 10 13.53 -50.67 -16.07
C SER A 10 13.54 -49.27 -16.71
N LEU A 11 12.36 -48.64 -16.84
CA LEU A 11 12.27 -47.21 -17.17
C LEU A 11 12.49 -46.40 -15.88
N ALA A 12 13.69 -45.84 -15.72
CA ALA A 12 13.96 -44.87 -14.66
C ALA A 12 13.39 -43.49 -15.06
N ILE A 13 12.18 -43.17 -14.58
CA ILE A 13 11.59 -41.83 -14.70
C ILE A 13 12.23 -40.95 -13.63
N SER A 14 13.21 -40.13 -14.02
CA SER A 14 13.79 -39.12 -13.13
C SER A 14 12.86 -37.91 -13.08
N ALA A 15 11.99 -37.86 -12.06
CA ALA A 15 11.15 -36.70 -11.81
C ALA A 15 11.97 -35.60 -11.13
N THR A 16 12.35 -34.56 -11.88
CA THR A 16 12.92 -33.34 -11.30
C THR A 16 11.81 -32.51 -10.68
N ALA A 17 11.65 -32.58 -9.35
CA ALA A 17 10.76 -31.70 -8.62
C ALA A 17 11.37 -30.29 -8.56
N ALA A 18 10.76 -29.32 -9.25
CA ALA A 18 11.06 -27.92 -9.05
C ALA A 18 10.37 -27.43 -7.76
N PRO A 19 11.03 -26.63 -6.90
CA PRO A 19 10.37 -26.03 -5.76
C PRO A 19 9.29 -25.06 -6.24
N ILE A 20 8.03 -25.34 -5.90
CA ILE A 20 6.95 -24.37 -5.98
C ILE A 20 7.17 -23.33 -4.89
N LEU A 21 7.68 -22.15 -5.26
CA LEU A 21 7.70 -20.99 -4.38
C LEU A 21 6.24 -20.55 -4.18
N PRO A 22 5.68 -20.56 -2.97
CA PRO A 22 4.38 -19.96 -2.75
C PRO A 22 4.49 -18.47 -3.03
N ASN A 23 3.77 -17.98 -4.04
CA ASN A 23 3.49 -16.57 -4.21
C ASN A 23 2.48 -16.18 -3.13
N SER A 24 2.98 -15.86 -1.93
CA SER A 24 2.16 -15.50 -0.77
C SER A 24 1.58 -14.11 -0.94
N ALA A 25 0.59 -13.98 -1.82
CA ALA A 25 -0.30 -12.84 -1.80
C ALA A 25 -1.11 -12.87 -0.49
N ALA A 26 -1.41 -11.71 0.08
CA ALA A 26 -2.26 -11.62 1.25
C ALA A 26 -3.61 -12.32 1.02
N PRO A 27 -4.16 -13.04 2.01
CA PRO A 27 -5.50 -13.62 1.91
C PRO A 27 -6.55 -12.56 1.55
N GLN A 28 -7.56 -12.92 0.77
CA GLN A 28 -8.56 -11.99 0.26
C GLN A 28 -9.25 -11.09 1.32
N PRO A 29 -9.66 -11.55 2.53
CA PRO A 29 -10.25 -10.63 3.50
C PRO A 29 -9.25 -9.55 3.92
N TYR A 30 -7.95 -9.84 3.94
CA TYR A 30 -6.93 -8.88 4.37
C TYR A 30 -6.78 -7.69 3.41
N VAL A 31 -6.81 -7.95 2.11
CA VAL A 31 -6.68 -6.88 1.10
C VAL A 31 -7.84 -5.90 1.20
N GLU A 32 -9.08 -6.41 1.29
CA GLU A 32 -10.28 -5.58 1.45
C GLU A 32 -10.25 -4.79 2.77
N ASN A 33 -9.78 -5.42 3.85
CA ASN A 33 -9.60 -4.79 5.14
C ASN A 33 -8.56 -3.66 5.10
N ALA A 34 -7.47 -3.84 4.35
CA ALA A 34 -6.44 -2.84 4.20
C ALA A 34 -6.97 -1.63 3.43
N ILE A 35 -7.72 -1.85 2.34
CA ILE A 35 -8.38 -0.76 1.60
C ILE A 35 -9.34 0.01 2.50
N THR A 36 -10.15 -0.72 3.28
CA THR A 36 -11.08 -0.11 4.25
C THR A 36 -10.32 0.72 5.29
N ALA A 37 -9.29 0.15 5.91
CA ALA A 37 -8.48 0.85 6.91
C ALA A 37 -7.80 2.10 6.34
N GLN A 38 -7.31 2.03 5.10
CA GLN A 38 -6.69 3.16 4.41
C GLN A 38 -7.69 4.30 4.22
N PHE A 39 -8.92 3.98 3.80
CA PHE A 39 -10.00 4.96 3.67
C PHE A 39 -10.28 5.66 5.00
N PHE A 40 -10.36 4.91 6.11
CA PHE A 40 -10.57 5.52 7.42
C PHE A 40 -9.38 6.39 7.87
N ASN A 41 -8.14 5.97 7.61
CA ASN A 41 -6.96 6.79 7.91
C ASN A 41 -6.99 8.13 7.17
N GLN A 42 -7.43 8.15 5.91
CA GLN A 42 -7.60 9.38 5.16
C GLN A 42 -8.72 10.27 5.72
N GLN A 43 -9.83 9.67 6.17
CA GLN A 43 -10.89 10.43 6.84
C GLN A 43 -10.40 11.03 8.16
N PHE A 44 -9.72 10.24 8.98
CA PHE A 44 -9.15 10.67 10.26
C PHE A 44 -8.14 11.80 10.11
N ALA A 45 -7.35 11.81 9.03
CA ALA A 45 -6.43 12.90 8.74
C ALA A 45 -7.13 14.25 8.47
N ALA A 46 -8.42 14.24 8.11
CA ALA A 46 -9.21 15.45 7.91
C ALA A 46 -10.00 15.88 9.15
N MET A 47 -9.99 15.09 10.23
CA MET A 47 -10.76 15.37 11.44
C MET A 47 -10.00 16.26 12.42
N ALA A 48 -10.75 17.10 13.14
CA ALA A 48 -10.28 17.93 14.23
C ALA A 48 -11.00 17.58 15.55
N GLU A 49 -10.40 17.94 16.67
CA GLU A 49 -10.96 17.72 18.01
C GLU A 49 -12.28 18.47 18.22
N THR A 50 -12.47 19.55 17.48
CA THR A 50 -13.68 20.39 17.50
C THR A 50 -14.79 19.88 16.59
N ASP A 51 -14.54 18.84 15.80
CA ASP A 51 -15.57 18.28 14.93
C ASP A 51 -16.66 17.60 15.77
N PRO A 52 -17.94 17.76 15.42
CA PRO A 52 -19.01 17.06 16.12
C PRO A 52 -18.87 15.55 15.90
N CYS A 53 -19.14 14.78 16.95
CA CYS A 53 -19.23 13.33 16.87
C CYS A 53 -20.63 12.89 17.29
N THR A 54 -21.01 11.64 17.01
CA THR A 54 -22.32 11.13 17.41
C THR A 54 -22.25 9.74 18.01
N GLY A 55 -23.05 9.52 19.04
CA GLY A 55 -23.16 8.21 19.70
C GLY A 55 -21.81 7.74 20.25
N ASN A 56 -21.52 6.45 20.08
CA ASN A 56 -20.29 5.83 20.62
C ASN A 56 -19.24 5.63 19.52
N GLN A 57 -19.11 6.61 18.61
CA GLN A 57 -18.10 6.57 17.55
C GLN A 57 -16.68 6.54 18.14
N THR A 58 -15.78 5.88 17.44
CA THR A 58 -14.34 5.91 17.73
C THR A 58 -13.58 6.33 16.49
N ALA A 59 -12.50 7.06 16.68
CA ALA A 59 -11.68 7.59 15.59
C ALA A 59 -10.23 7.75 16.05
N CYS A 60 -9.35 8.03 15.09
CA CYS A 60 -8.05 8.60 15.39
C CYS A 60 -8.12 10.10 15.09
N VAL A 61 -8.03 10.95 16.11
CA VAL A 61 -8.04 12.42 15.94
C VAL A 61 -6.67 12.93 16.30
N ASN A 62 -6.01 13.67 15.40
CA ASN A 62 -4.63 14.14 15.57
C ASN A 62 -3.62 13.02 15.96
N GLY A 63 -3.86 11.78 15.50
CA GLY A 63 -3.02 10.64 15.84
C GLY A 63 -3.20 10.08 17.26
N ALA A 64 -4.20 10.55 18.01
CA ALA A 64 -4.62 10.00 19.29
C ALA A 64 -5.92 9.22 19.16
N PHE A 65 -6.15 8.25 20.04
CA PHE A 65 -7.41 7.52 20.08
C PHE A 65 -8.50 8.43 20.64
N ALA A 66 -9.64 8.53 19.93
CA ALA A 66 -10.76 9.33 20.36
C ALA A 66 -12.02 8.47 20.45
N MET A 67 -12.81 8.69 21.50
CA MET A 67 -14.14 8.12 21.66
C MET A 67 -15.15 9.24 21.84
N CYS A 68 -16.26 9.16 21.11
CA CYS A 68 -17.34 10.11 21.25
C CYS A 68 -18.11 9.85 22.55
N VAL A 69 -18.26 10.89 23.38
CA VAL A 69 -19.04 10.88 24.61
C VAL A 69 -19.82 12.19 24.68
N GLU A 70 -21.15 12.09 24.80
CA GLU A 70 -22.02 13.28 24.84
C GLU A 70 -21.81 14.25 23.66
N ASP A 71 -21.61 13.69 22.45
CA ASP A 71 -21.38 14.41 21.18
C ASP A 71 -20.04 15.20 21.11
N GLU A 72 -19.14 14.97 22.09
CA GLU A 72 -17.77 15.51 22.11
C GLU A 72 -16.71 14.40 22.04
N TRP A 73 -15.56 14.70 21.43
CA TRP A 73 -14.43 13.78 21.38
C TRP A 73 -13.68 13.74 22.70
N VAL A 74 -13.69 12.59 23.37
CA VAL A 74 -12.79 12.28 24.49
C VAL A 74 -11.52 11.65 23.93
N ILE A 75 -10.44 12.42 23.96
CA ILE A 75 -9.15 12.05 23.36
C ILE A 75 -8.24 11.42 24.41
N THR A 76 -7.75 10.22 24.10
CA THR A 76 -6.74 9.50 24.86
C THR A 76 -5.47 9.42 24.01
N PRO A 77 -4.38 10.12 24.39
CA PRO A 77 -3.13 10.07 23.64
C PRO A 77 -2.54 8.65 23.66
N CYS A 78 -1.98 8.24 22.54
CA CYS A 78 -1.16 7.04 22.49
C CYS A 78 0.12 7.23 23.33
N ALA A 79 0.76 6.13 23.73
CA ALA A 79 2.06 6.22 24.40
C ALA A 79 3.10 6.90 23.48
N SER A 80 4.15 7.46 24.08
CA SER A 80 5.19 8.18 23.34
C SER A 80 5.77 7.35 22.20
N GLY A 81 5.83 7.93 21.00
CA GLY A 81 6.34 7.28 19.79
C GLY A 81 5.33 6.40 19.05
N LEU A 82 4.08 6.29 19.55
CA LEU A 82 2.99 5.60 18.90
C LEU A 82 1.98 6.59 18.31
N VAL A 83 1.27 6.17 17.28
CA VAL A 83 0.19 6.90 16.62
C VAL A 83 -1.03 6.01 16.49
N CYS A 84 -2.22 6.60 16.66
CA CYS A 84 -3.49 5.93 16.40
C CYS A 84 -3.70 5.84 14.88
N ALA A 85 -3.98 4.64 14.39
CA ALA A 85 -4.44 4.41 13.03
C ALA A 85 -5.49 3.28 12.97
N ALA A 86 -6.29 3.28 11.90
CA ALA A 86 -6.98 2.08 11.46
C ALA A 86 -5.98 1.09 10.86
N VAL A 87 -6.01 -0.16 11.34
CA VAL A 87 -5.15 -1.27 10.93
C VAL A 87 -6.02 -2.43 10.43
N PRO A 88 -5.69 -3.09 9.31
CA PRO A 88 -6.47 -4.19 8.76
C PRO A 88 -6.55 -5.39 9.73
N GLN A 89 -7.75 -5.96 9.87
CA GLN A 89 -7.93 -7.23 10.57
C GLN A 89 -7.34 -8.39 9.75
N SER A 90 -6.68 -9.35 10.41
CA SER A 90 -5.94 -10.44 9.74
C SER A 90 -6.85 -11.53 9.16
N SER A 91 -8.01 -11.77 9.77
CA SER A 91 -8.85 -12.94 9.48
C SER A 91 -10.35 -12.66 9.50
N THR A 92 -10.77 -11.52 10.00
CA THR A 92 -12.18 -11.08 10.04
C THR A 92 -12.35 -9.83 9.20
N VAL A 93 -13.52 -9.62 8.61
CA VAL A 93 -13.78 -8.40 7.83
C VAL A 93 -13.69 -7.15 8.72
N GLY A 94 -13.07 -6.09 8.21
CA GLY A 94 -12.96 -4.78 8.84
C GLY A 94 -11.54 -4.40 9.25
N TYR A 95 -11.46 -3.43 10.16
CA TYR A 95 -10.22 -2.88 10.70
C TYR A 95 -10.36 -2.72 12.22
N VAL A 96 -9.26 -2.39 12.89
CA VAL A 96 -9.24 -1.98 14.30
C VAL A 96 -8.46 -0.68 14.45
N LEU A 97 -8.84 0.15 15.41
CA LEU A 97 -8.01 1.28 15.82
C LEU A 97 -6.92 0.78 16.76
N SER A 98 -5.66 1.07 16.43
CA SER A 98 -4.51 0.69 17.25
C SER A 98 -3.56 1.86 17.41
N CYS A 99 -2.98 1.99 18.61
CA CYS A 99 -1.82 2.83 18.86
C CYS A 99 -0.57 2.00 18.62
N ASP A 100 0.16 2.27 17.54
CA ASP A 100 1.37 1.55 17.19
C ASP A 100 2.42 2.48 16.57
N THR A 101 3.63 1.98 16.29
CA THR A 101 4.60 2.78 15.56
C THR A 101 4.14 2.98 14.11
N THR A 102 4.48 4.11 13.51
CA THR A 102 4.19 4.36 12.08
C THR A 102 4.76 3.25 11.20
N ALA A 103 5.95 2.74 11.54
CA ALA A 103 6.60 1.66 10.81
C ALA A 103 5.79 0.37 10.87
N ASP A 104 5.30 -0.03 12.05
CA ASP A 104 4.50 -1.25 12.22
C ASP A 104 3.16 -1.13 11.47
N ILE A 105 2.51 0.04 11.55
CA ILE A 105 1.31 0.33 10.76
C ILE A 105 1.62 0.20 9.27
N GLU A 106 2.67 0.83 8.76
CA GLU A 106 3.06 0.71 7.34
C GLU A 106 3.32 -0.74 6.91
N GLN A 107 3.94 -1.57 7.77
CA GLN A 107 4.14 -3.00 7.48
C GLN A 107 2.81 -3.74 7.26
N HIS A 108 1.76 -3.41 8.04
CA HIS A 108 0.45 -4.02 7.85
C HIS A 108 -0.13 -3.73 6.47
N PHE A 109 0.00 -2.50 5.97
CA PHE A 109 -0.51 -2.14 4.65
C PHE A 109 0.39 -2.66 3.52
N ALA A 110 1.71 -2.69 3.73
CA ALA A 110 2.67 -3.26 2.80
C ALA A 110 2.39 -4.75 2.51
N PHE A 111 1.91 -5.51 3.49
CA PHE A 111 1.49 -6.91 3.27
C PHE A 111 0.34 -7.04 2.25
N ALA A 112 -0.55 -6.04 2.19
CA ALA A 112 -1.61 -5.95 1.17
C ALA A 112 -1.14 -5.29 -0.14
N GLY A 113 0.10 -4.77 -0.19
CA GLY A 113 0.64 -4.08 -1.36
C GLY A 113 0.11 -2.66 -1.57
N ILE A 114 -0.34 -1.98 -0.51
CA ILE A 114 -0.86 -0.59 -0.56
C ILE A 114 -0.22 0.30 0.52
N ASP A 115 -0.37 1.62 0.39
CA ASP A 115 0.05 2.59 1.41
C ASP A 115 -0.94 2.69 2.58
N SER A 116 -0.47 3.08 3.78
CA SER A 116 -1.32 3.19 4.99
C SER A 116 -2.33 4.33 4.97
N GLY A 117 -2.13 5.33 4.11
CA GLY A 117 -2.98 6.52 4.04
C GLY A 117 -2.74 7.54 5.16
N LEU A 118 -1.75 7.34 6.04
CA LEU A 118 -1.41 8.28 7.12
C LEU A 118 -0.71 9.57 6.64
N GLY A 119 -0.48 9.70 5.33
CA GLY A 119 0.43 10.71 4.78
C GLY A 119 1.86 10.52 5.32
N ASN A 120 2.78 11.39 4.93
CA ASN A 120 4.10 11.46 5.56
C ASN A 120 3.95 12.02 6.99
N ALA A 121 3.38 11.25 7.91
CA ALA A 121 3.50 11.46 9.35
C ALA A 121 4.97 11.29 9.70
N THR A 122 5.73 12.36 9.46
CA THR A 122 7.18 12.43 9.63
C THR A 122 7.47 12.39 11.12
N GLY A 123 7.58 11.16 11.63
CA GLY A 123 8.06 10.81 12.95
C GLY A 123 9.22 9.82 12.82
N ASN A 124 10.35 10.33 12.32
CA ASN A 124 11.68 9.69 12.33
C ASN A 124 11.81 8.34 11.59
N ALA A 125 11.56 8.35 10.28
CA ALA A 125 12.32 7.49 9.37
C ALA A 125 13.79 7.95 9.38
N THR A 126 14.58 7.46 10.35
CA THR A 126 16.03 7.46 10.18
C THR A 126 16.29 6.56 8.98
N THR A 127 16.62 7.19 7.86
CA THR A 127 17.11 6.59 6.63
C THR A 127 18.28 5.67 6.94
N SER A 128 18.01 4.39 7.17
CA SER A 128 18.96 3.31 6.86
C SER A 128 19.02 3.16 5.34
N ALA A 129 19.49 4.21 4.68
CA ALA A 129 20.03 4.11 3.35
C ALA A 129 21.37 3.37 3.49
N LEU A 130 21.39 2.13 3.02
CA LEU A 130 22.64 1.41 2.74
C LEU A 130 23.54 2.28 1.86
N PRO A 131 24.86 2.33 2.10
CA PRO A 131 25.77 3.17 1.32
C PRO A 131 25.89 2.62 -0.12
N VAL A 132 25.22 3.27 -1.07
CA VAL A 132 25.52 3.10 -2.50
C VAL A 132 26.76 3.95 -2.79
N ALA A 133 27.87 3.29 -3.10
CA ALA A 133 29.12 3.94 -3.50
C ALA A 133 28.93 4.75 -4.79
N PRO A 134 29.56 5.95 -4.94
CA PRO A 134 29.52 6.69 -6.18
C PRO A 134 30.51 6.09 -7.19
N THR A 135 30.01 5.50 -8.28
CA THR A 135 30.85 5.20 -9.45
C THR A 135 31.03 6.46 -10.29
N ALA A 136 32.28 6.70 -10.69
CA ALA A 136 32.81 7.96 -11.16
C ALA A 136 32.23 8.52 -12.46
N SER A 137 32.30 9.85 -12.49
CA SER A 137 32.27 10.80 -13.60
C SER A 137 32.91 10.30 -14.91
N ALA A 138 32.19 10.48 -16.02
CA ALA A 138 32.75 10.60 -17.35
C ALA A 138 32.30 11.93 -17.98
N ASN A 139 33.30 12.80 -18.15
CA ASN A 139 33.26 14.10 -18.78
C ASN A 139 32.86 13.95 -20.27
N ALA A 140 31.74 14.55 -20.69
CA ALA A 140 31.38 14.64 -22.10
C ALA A 140 31.37 16.12 -22.54
N THR A 141 32.44 16.44 -23.25
CA THR A 141 32.76 17.69 -23.93
C THR A 141 31.61 18.25 -24.79
N LEU A 142 31.42 19.56 -24.68
CA LEU A 142 30.51 20.39 -25.48
C LEU A 142 30.61 20.10 -27.00
N ALA A 143 29.49 19.71 -27.60
CA ALA A 143 29.24 19.75 -29.04
C ALA A 143 28.10 20.76 -29.34
N PRO A 144 28.14 21.49 -30.47
CA PRO A 144 27.24 22.62 -30.71
C PRO A 144 25.80 22.19 -31.00
N VAL A 145 24.87 22.88 -30.35
CA VAL A 145 23.40 22.75 -30.50
C VAL A 145 22.98 23.02 -31.94
N ARG A 146 22.48 21.99 -32.64
CA ARG A 146 21.70 22.18 -33.87
C ARG A 146 20.27 22.54 -33.50
N ARG A 147 19.80 23.70 -33.97
CA ARG A 147 18.41 24.17 -33.85
C ARG A 147 17.45 23.12 -34.40
N PHE A 148 16.60 22.57 -33.54
CA PHE A 148 15.43 21.81 -33.97
C PHE A 148 14.33 22.76 -34.43
N HIS A 149 13.93 22.58 -35.69
CA HIS A 149 12.77 23.20 -36.31
C HIS A 149 11.49 22.55 -35.77
N PRO A 150 10.47 23.29 -35.31
CA PRO A 150 9.19 22.69 -34.95
C PRO A 150 8.44 22.30 -36.22
N ARG A 151 8.41 21.00 -36.54
CA ARG A 151 7.40 20.44 -37.44
C ARG A 151 6.07 20.42 -36.69
N GLN A 152 5.10 21.14 -37.24
CA GLN A 152 3.70 21.15 -36.84
C GLN A 152 3.14 19.72 -36.77
N LEU A 153 2.70 19.29 -35.60
CA LEU A 153 1.70 18.23 -35.44
C LEU A 153 0.34 18.91 -35.25
N SER A 154 -0.50 18.85 -36.27
CA SER A 154 -1.92 19.19 -36.16
C SER A 154 -2.62 18.18 -35.26
N VAL A 155 -2.97 18.58 -34.04
CA VAL A 155 -3.92 17.85 -33.20
C VAL A 155 -5.31 18.43 -33.48
N ASN A 156 -6.14 17.63 -34.13
CA ASN A 156 -7.53 17.95 -34.45
C ASN A 156 -8.38 17.72 -33.20
N VAL A 157 -8.59 18.77 -32.39
CA VAL A 157 -9.50 18.73 -31.25
C VAL A 157 -10.92 18.95 -31.78
N ARG A 158 -11.64 17.84 -32.06
CA ARG A 158 -13.09 17.88 -32.16
C ARG A 158 -13.67 17.97 -30.75
N ALA A 159 -14.07 19.18 -30.37
CA ALA A 159 -14.94 19.42 -29.24
C ALA A 159 -16.33 18.84 -29.54
N SER A 160 -16.68 17.73 -28.88
CA SER A 160 -18.08 17.28 -28.81
C SER A 160 -18.78 18.09 -27.73
N PHE A 161 -19.48 19.12 -28.18
CA PHE A 161 -20.40 19.94 -27.40
C PHE A 161 -21.68 19.13 -27.17
N PHE A 162 -21.91 18.63 -25.96
CA PHE A 162 -23.20 18.07 -25.55
C PHE A 162 -24.11 19.23 -25.15
N ILE A 163 -25.16 19.48 -25.96
CA ILE A 163 -26.30 20.31 -25.56
C ILE A 163 -27.32 19.40 -24.87
N PHE A 164 -27.66 19.74 -23.64
CA PHE A 164 -28.87 19.29 -22.96
C PHE A 164 -30.09 19.92 -23.65
N GLU A 165 -31.03 19.11 -24.13
CA GLU A 165 -32.35 19.59 -24.51
C GLU A 165 -33.38 18.99 -23.55
N THR A 166 -34.18 19.86 -22.95
CA THR A 166 -35.32 19.56 -22.08
C THR A 166 -36.59 19.52 -22.91
N ASP A 167 -37.27 18.37 -22.94
CA ASP A 167 -38.74 18.23 -22.81
C ASP A 167 -39.07 16.79 -22.38
#